data_AF-A0A059WUB8-F1
#
_entry.id   AF-A0A059WUB8-F1
#
_cell.length_a   1.000
_cell.length_b   1.000
_cell.length_c   1.000
_cell.angle_alpha   90.00
_cell.angle_beta   90.00
_cell.angle_gamma   90.00
#
_symmetry.space_group_name_H-M   'P 1'
#
loop_
_entity.id
_entity.type
_entity.pdbx_description
1 polymer ?
#
loop_
_entity_poly.entity_id
_entity_poly.type
_entity_poly.pdbx_seq_one_letter_code
_entity_poly.pdbx_strand_id
1 'polypeptide(L)'
;MEDLVYSNDPDHPIPQVDVVDIIAAKKSGEVVLAVVIATPLQADERSQKRLLAKLENYLTYIQSDKFSVKYGAPISSKTSIEVNLAEGSDDIILDLLVRCTEWARNNGASLVVKKRPAPQLH
;
A
#
# COMPACT_ATOMS: atom_id res chain seq x y z
N MET A 1 9.28 13.01 16.41
CA MET A 1 7.87 12.65 16.11
C MET A 1 7.78 11.71 14.90
N GLU A 2 8.72 11.79 13.94
CA GLU A 2 8.86 10.81 12.84
C GLU A 2 9.20 9.38 13.30
N ASP A 3 9.93 9.21 14.40
CA ASP A 3 10.38 7.90 14.88
C ASP A 3 9.25 6.89 15.15
N LEU A 4 8.05 7.35 15.55
CA LEU A 4 6.91 6.48 15.86
C LEU A 4 6.14 6.02 14.60
N VAL A 5 6.32 6.71 13.47
CA VAL A 5 5.71 6.32 12.20
C VAL A 5 6.46 5.13 11.63
N TYR A 6 7.79 5.13 11.71
CA TYR A 6 8.64 4.09 11.12
C TYR A 6 8.98 2.95 12.09
N SER A 7 8.77 3.13 13.40
CA SER A 7 8.97 2.04 14.36
C SER A 7 8.08 0.83 14.04
N ASN A 8 8.65 -0.36 14.10
CA ASN A 8 7.89 -1.61 14.05
C ASN A 8 6.90 -1.65 15.23
N ASP A 9 5.63 -1.88 14.92
CA ASP A 9 4.57 -2.00 15.91
C ASP A 9 3.66 -3.18 15.52
N PRO A 10 3.88 -4.38 16.07
CA PRO A 10 3.11 -5.57 15.70
C PRO A 10 1.61 -5.47 16.00
N ASP A 11 1.22 -4.57 16.90
CA ASP A 11 -0.18 -4.38 17.32
C ASP A 11 -0.92 -3.35 16.43
N HIS A 12 -0.18 -2.59 15.62
CA HIS A 12 -0.77 -1.64 14.67
C HIS A 12 -1.25 -2.34 13.38
N PRO A 13 -2.39 -1.96 12.79
CA PRO A 13 -2.89 -2.56 11.53
C PRO A 13 -1.92 -2.47 10.33
N ILE A 14 -0.98 -1.51 10.39
CA ILE A 14 0.18 -1.38 9.50
C ILE A 14 1.44 -1.55 10.37
N PRO A 15 1.93 -2.78 10.56
CA PRO A 15 2.92 -3.05 11.60
C PRO A 15 4.34 -2.66 11.21
N GLN A 16 4.68 -2.77 9.93
CA GLN A 16 5.98 -2.38 9.38
C GLN A 16 5.77 -1.41 8.22
N VAL A 17 6.37 -0.22 8.29
CA VAL A 17 6.19 0.80 7.25
C VAL A 17 7.18 0.62 6.09
N ASP A 18 8.41 0.15 6.37
CA ASP A 18 9.52 0.09 5.40
C ASP A 18 9.65 -1.23 4.63
N VAL A 19 8.68 -2.13 4.79
CA VAL A 19 8.70 -3.45 4.15
C VAL A 19 7.62 -3.51 3.08
N VAL A 20 7.93 -4.05 1.90
CA VAL A 20 6.89 -4.40 0.91
C VAL A 20 6.28 -5.73 1.34
N ASP A 21 4.96 -5.77 1.50
CA ASP A 21 4.25 -6.93 2.04
C ASP A 21 4.25 -8.06 1.02
N ILE A 22 3.74 -7.79 -0.19
CA ILE A 22 3.62 -8.77 -1.26
C ILE A 22 3.91 -8.11 -2.61
N ILE A 23 4.69 -8.79 -3.46
CA ILE A 23 4.87 -8.44 -4.87
C ILE A 23 4.55 -9.66 -5.71
N ALA A 24 3.68 -9.51 -6.70
CA ALA A 24 3.35 -10.53 -7.68
C ALA A 24 3.61 -9.98 -9.10
N ALA A 25 4.29 -10.75 -9.93
CA ALA A 25 4.47 -10.45 -11.34
C ALA A 25 3.72 -11.49 -12.18
N LYS A 26 2.88 -11.03 -13.10
CA LYS A 26 2.16 -11.89 -14.04
C LYS A 26 3.03 -12.18 -15.26
N LYS A 27 2.76 -13.30 -15.93
CA LYS A 27 3.44 -13.68 -17.19
C LYS A 27 3.26 -12.64 -18.31
N SER A 28 2.21 -11.82 -18.25
CA SER A 28 1.97 -10.69 -19.18
C SER A 28 2.87 -9.48 -18.95
N GLY A 29 3.67 -9.48 -17.87
CA GLY A 29 4.52 -8.36 -17.49
C GLY A 29 3.83 -7.33 -16.58
N GLU A 30 2.61 -7.58 -16.13
CA GLU A 30 1.97 -6.78 -15.08
C GLU A 30 2.57 -7.10 -13.71
N VAL A 31 2.77 -6.08 -12.89
CA VAL A 31 3.27 -6.19 -11.52
C VAL A 31 2.28 -5.59 -10.55
N VAL A 32 1.93 -6.39 -9.55
CA VAL A 32 1.02 -6.02 -8.46
C VAL A 32 1.82 -5.97 -7.16
N LEU A 33 1.80 -4.83 -6.49
CA LEU A 33 2.33 -4.67 -5.14
C LEU A 33 1.13 -4.56 -4.19
N ALA A 34 0.92 -5.54 -3.33
CA ALA A 34 -0.22 -5.54 -2.43
C ALA A 34 0.19 -5.02 -1.05
N VAL A 35 -0.44 -3.95 -0.60
CA VAL A 35 -0.40 -3.45 0.79
C VAL A 35 -1.49 -4.19 1.56
N VAL A 36 -1.14 -4.81 2.69
CA VAL A 36 -2.08 -5.60 3.48
C VAL A 36 -2.37 -4.93 4.82
N ILE A 37 -3.62 -4.48 4.99
CA ILE A 37 -4.14 -3.94 6.24
C ILE A 37 -5.14 -4.96 6.77
N ALA A 38 -4.67 -5.85 7.66
CA ALA A 38 -5.39 -7.06 8.05
C ALA A 38 -6.50 -6.81 9.09
N THR A 39 -6.37 -5.75 9.88
CA THR A 39 -7.34 -5.32 10.90
C THR A 39 -7.86 -3.92 10.56
N PRO A 40 -9.05 -3.53 11.04
CA PRO A 40 -9.64 -2.22 10.76
C PRO A 40 -8.69 -1.06 11.07
N LEU A 41 -8.42 -0.21 10.08
CA LEU A 41 -7.61 1.00 10.27
C LEU A 41 -8.50 2.17 10.68
N GLN A 42 -8.11 2.85 11.76
CA GLN A 42 -8.84 3.99 12.31
C GLN A 42 -8.39 5.30 11.64
N ALA A 43 -9.20 6.35 11.73
CA ALA A 43 -8.89 7.66 11.15
C ALA A 43 -7.90 8.52 11.97
N ASP A 44 -7.28 7.97 13.01
CA ASP A 44 -6.35 8.74 13.83
C ASP A 44 -5.10 9.17 13.04
N GLU A 45 -4.45 10.24 13.50
CA GLU A 45 -3.30 10.84 12.82
C GLU A 45 -2.15 9.84 12.61
N ARG A 46 -1.93 8.92 13.56
CA ARG A 46 -0.87 7.93 13.48
C ARG A 46 -1.16 6.93 12.37
N SER A 47 -2.39 6.42 12.30
CA SER A 47 -2.86 5.52 11.24
C SER A 47 -2.72 6.16 9.85
N GLN A 48 -3.15 7.41 9.69
CA GLN A 48 -3.03 8.15 8.42
C GLN A 48 -1.57 8.35 8.00
N LYS A 49 -0.70 8.77 8.93
CA LYS A 49 0.74 8.95 8.66
C LYS A 49 1.42 7.64 8.28
N ARG A 50 1.14 6.55 8.99
CA ARG A 50 1.71 5.22 8.66
C ARG A 50 1.24 4.72 7.31
N LEU A 51 -0.02 4.97 6.94
CA LEU A 51 -0.53 4.62 5.61
C LEU A 51 0.17 5.41 4.50
N LEU A 52 0.29 6.72 4.66
CA LEU A 52 0.97 7.57 3.68
C LEU A 52 2.45 7.20 3.53
N ALA A 53 3.16 7.01 4.64
CA ALA A 53 4.56 6.58 4.61
C ALA A 53 4.72 5.18 3.97
N LYS A 54 3.79 4.25 4.24
CA LYS A 54 3.78 2.93 3.60
C LYS A 54 3.61 3.05 2.09
N LEU A 55 2.69 3.90 1.62
CA LEU A 55 2.52 4.16 0.20
C LEU A 55 3.75 4.84 -0.41
N GLU A 56 4.36 5.81 0.28
CA GLU A 56 5.59 6.47 -0.15
C GLU A 56 6.71 5.47 -0.39
N ASN A 57 6.88 4.51 0.53
CA ASN A 57 7.89 3.46 0.41
C ASN A 57 7.63 2.54 -0.79
N TYR A 58 6.38 2.22 -1.08
CA TYR A 58 6.03 1.43 -2.26
C TYR A 58 6.32 2.21 -3.54
N LEU A 59 5.95 3.50 -3.58
CA LEU A 59 6.20 4.38 -4.73
C LEU A 59 7.70 4.60 -4.95
N THR A 60 8.47 4.77 -3.87
CA THR A 60 9.94 4.83 -3.92
C THR A 60 10.52 3.52 -4.43
N TYR A 61 10.02 2.38 -3.96
CA TYR A 61 10.49 1.07 -4.39
C TYR A 61 10.25 0.84 -5.90
N ILE A 62 9.07 1.16 -6.44
CA ILE A 62 8.81 0.97 -7.88
C ILE A 62 9.68 1.87 -8.76
N GLN A 63 10.12 3.02 -8.25
CA GLN A 63 11.04 3.93 -8.94
C GLN A 63 12.51 3.51 -8.81
N SER A 64 12.81 2.47 -8.01
CA SER A 64 14.20 2.02 -7.82
C SER A 64 14.75 1.26 -9.02
N ASP A 65 16.07 1.31 -9.19
CA ASP A 65 16.80 0.49 -10.16
C ASP A 65 16.54 -1.00 -9.94
N LYS A 66 16.45 -1.43 -8.67
CA LYS A 66 16.15 -2.81 -8.30
C LYS A 66 14.81 -3.29 -8.86
N PHE A 67 13.80 -2.42 -8.87
CA PHE A 67 12.52 -2.72 -9.50
C PHE A 67 12.67 -2.77 -11.02
N SER A 68 13.28 -1.75 -11.62
CA SER A 68 13.42 -1.62 -13.07
C SER A 68 14.22 -2.76 -13.70
N VAL A 69 15.29 -3.23 -13.05
CA VAL A 69 16.09 -4.38 -13.52
C VAL A 69 15.26 -5.67 -13.54
N LYS A 70 14.35 -5.84 -12.57
CA LYS A 70 13.59 -7.08 -12.41
C LYS A 70 12.29 -7.09 -13.23
N TYR A 71 11.65 -5.95 -13.37
CA TYR A 71 10.29 -5.84 -13.90
C TYR A 71 10.15 -4.88 -15.07
N GLY A 72 11.20 -4.14 -15.42
CA GLY A 72 11.14 -3.03 -16.37
C GLY A 72 10.70 -1.71 -15.72
N ALA A 73 10.75 -0.63 -16.50
CA ALA A 73 10.34 0.68 -16.03
C ALA A 73 8.87 0.69 -15.56
N PRO A 74 8.55 1.30 -14.40
CA PRO A 74 7.19 1.36 -13.90
C PRO A 74 6.31 2.20 -14.84
N ILE A 75 5.21 1.63 -15.29
CA ILE A 75 4.18 2.33 -16.05
C ILE A 75 2.82 2.00 -15.46
N SER A 76 1.96 3.02 -15.28
CA SER A 76 0.72 2.89 -14.52
C SER A 76 -0.27 1.87 -15.10
N SER A 77 -0.14 1.55 -16.39
CA SER A 77 -0.92 0.52 -17.08
C SER A 77 -0.47 -0.91 -16.80
N LYS A 78 0.73 -1.12 -16.24
CA LYS A 78 1.30 -2.44 -15.92
C LYS A 78 1.68 -2.60 -14.47
N THR A 79 1.84 -1.50 -13.73
CA THR A 79 2.21 -1.51 -12.31
C THR A 79 1.02 -1.03 -11.48
N SER A 80 0.61 -1.81 -10.49
CA SER A 80 -0.50 -1.45 -9.60
C SER A 80 -0.13 -1.66 -8.13
N ILE A 81 -0.45 -0.70 -7.29
CA ILE A 81 -0.47 -0.85 -5.84
C ILE A 81 -1.90 -1.20 -5.42
N GLU A 82 -2.08 -2.38 -4.84
CA GLU A 82 -3.36 -2.86 -4.35
C GLU A 82 -3.43 -2.76 -2.83
N VAL A 83 -4.22 -1.83 -2.30
CA VAL A 83 -4.46 -1.71 -0.87
C VAL A 83 -5.61 -2.63 -0.48
N ASN A 84 -5.28 -3.73 0.18
CA ASN A 84 -6.24 -4.66 0.74
C ASN A 84 -6.61 -4.19 2.14
N LEU A 85 -7.72 -3.47 2.22
CA LEU A 85 -8.21 -2.80 3.42
C LEU A 85 -9.23 -3.70 4.13
N ALA A 86 -9.00 -3.99 5.41
CA ALA A 86 -9.97 -4.72 6.22
C ALA A 86 -11.33 -4.00 6.25
N GLU A 87 -12.40 -4.77 6.11
CA GLU A 87 -13.76 -4.29 6.35
C GLU A 87 -13.88 -3.72 7.78
N GLY A 88 -14.63 -2.62 7.92
CA GLY A 88 -14.73 -1.86 9.18
C GLY A 88 -13.62 -0.82 9.38
N SER A 89 -12.68 -0.68 8.44
CA SER A 89 -11.79 0.49 8.41
C SER A 89 -12.58 1.78 8.16
N ASP A 90 -12.10 2.88 8.73
CA ASP A 90 -12.78 4.17 8.69
C ASP A 90 -12.90 4.73 7.26
N ASP A 91 -14.02 5.38 6.93
CA ASP A 91 -14.25 5.97 5.61
C ASP A 91 -13.26 7.09 5.30
N ILE A 92 -12.73 7.79 6.31
CA ILE A 92 -11.66 8.79 6.13
C ILE A 92 -10.39 8.15 5.54
N ILE A 93 -10.10 6.89 5.89
CA ILE A 93 -8.99 6.14 5.30
C ILE A 93 -9.26 5.85 3.83
N LEU A 94 -10.50 5.50 3.48
CA LEU A 94 -10.88 5.29 2.09
C LEU A 94 -10.74 6.57 1.27
N ASP A 95 -11.23 7.70 1.79
CA ASP A 95 -11.09 9.02 1.15
C ASP A 95 -9.62 9.42 0.99
N LEU A 96 -8.79 9.12 1.99
CA LEU A 96 -7.35 9.33 1.90
C LEU A 96 -6.72 8.54 0.75
N LEU A 97 -7.07 7.25 0.61
CA LEU A 97 -6.58 6.41 -0.49
C LEU A 97 -7.05 6.91 -1.85
N VAL A 98 -8.30 7.37 -1.98
CA VAL A 98 -8.82 7.96 -3.23
C VAL A 98 -8.02 9.20 -3.63
N ARG A 99 -7.64 10.05 -2.67
CA ARG A 99 -6.78 11.22 -2.94
C ARG A 99 -5.37 10.83 -3.37
N CYS A 100 -4.86 9.68 -2.90
CA CYS A 100 -3.55 9.16 -3.27
C CYS A 100 -3.50 8.54 -4.69
N THR A 101 -4.63 8.34 -5.37
CA THR A 101 -4.65 7.75 -6.72
C THR A 101 -3.80 8.54 -7.70
N GLU A 102 -3.88 9.87 -7.67
CA GLU A 102 -3.11 10.73 -8.56
C GLU A 102 -1.61 10.69 -8.23
N TRP A 103 -1.26 10.64 -6.95
CA TRP A 103 0.11 10.51 -6.51
C TRP A 103 0.75 9.20 -6.98
N ALA A 104 0.03 8.08 -6.90
CA ALA A 104 0.49 6.81 -7.46
C ALA A 104 0.68 6.89 -8.98
N ARG A 105 -0.28 7.50 -9.69
CA ARG A 105 -0.24 7.64 -11.15
C ARG A 105 0.98 8.42 -11.62
N ASN A 106 1.28 9.54 -10.95
CA ASN A 106 2.45 10.36 -11.23
C ASN A 106 3.78 9.63 -10.98
N ASN A 107 3.75 8.55 -10.20
CA ASN A 107 4.88 7.66 -9.94
C ASN A 107 4.81 6.36 -10.74
N GLY A 108 4.05 6.31 -11.84
CA GLY A 108 4.05 5.17 -12.74
C GLY A 108 3.31 3.93 -12.20
N ALA A 109 2.39 4.09 -11.23
CA ALA A 109 1.53 3.03 -10.75
C ALA A 109 0.05 3.42 -10.75
N SER A 110 -0.85 2.46 -10.90
CA SER A 110 -2.26 2.64 -10.53
C SER A 110 -2.45 2.29 -9.04
N LEU A 111 -3.40 2.93 -8.38
CA LEU A 111 -3.79 2.61 -6.99
C LEU A 111 -5.18 1.99 -6.99
N VAL A 112 -5.31 0.80 -6.44
CA VAL A 112 -6.57 0.05 -6.35
C VAL A 112 -6.86 -0.27 -4.90
N VAL A 113 -8.05 0.09 -4.43
CA VAL A 113 -8.50 -0.26 -3.07
C VAL A 113 -9.43 -1.47 -3.16
N LYS A 114 -9.11 -2.51 -2.39
CA LYS A 114 -9.93 -3.72 -2.25
C LYS A 114 -10.38 -3.83 -0.80
N LYS A 115 -11.69 -3.84 -0.56
CA LYS A 115 -12.24 -4.18 0.76
C LYS A 115 -12.15 -5.69 0.94
N ARG A 116 -11.51 -6.12 2.02
CA ARG A 116 -11.41 -7.53 2.40
C ARG A 116 -12.45 -7.81 3.48
N PRO A 117 -13.37 -8.77 3.27
CA PRO A 117 -14.26 -9.20 4.35
C PRO A 117 -13.43 -9.77 5.49
N ALA A 118 -13.92 -9.62 6.72
CA ALA A 118 -13.28 -10.27 7.87
C ALA A 118 -13.13 -11.78 7.58
N PRO A 119 -11.98 -12.40 7.95
CA PRO A 119 -11.83 -13.84 7.79
C PRO A 119 -12.99 -14.53 8.51
N GLN A 120 -13.86 -15.21 7.77
CA GLN A 120 -14.92 -16.03 8.33
C GLN A 120 -14.22 -17.23 8.97
N LEU A 121 -14.17 -17.25 10.30
CA LEU A 121 -13.75 -18.42 11.06
C LEU A 121 -14.83 -19.49 10.85
N HIS A 122 -14.49 -20.53 10.07
CA HIS A 122 -15.26 -21.76 9.96
C HIS A 122 -14.83 -22.77 11.02
#